data_AF-D7VR65-F1
#
_entry.id   AF-D7VR65-F1
#
_cell.length_a   1.000
_cell.length_b   1.000
_cell.length_c   1.000
_cell.angle_alpha   90.00
_cell.angle_beta   90.00
_cell.angle_gamma   90.00
#
_symmetry.space_group_name_H-M   'P 1'
#
loop_
_entity.id
_entity.type
_entity.pdbx_description
1 polymer ?
#
loop_
_entity_poly.entity_id
_entity_poly.type
_entity_poly.pdbx_seq_one_letter_code
_entity_poly.pdbx_strand_id
1 'polypeptide(L)'
;MNTTICLKIEAEWQHLTGYANTNFQSGAFKEALRSYQLALDKAVQLTNEEKSCSFAEIPYIQIYIISINNLVHTYEELGEYLKCKELLKRVVDYLLYIRQNETTDQLVAGLELRRAQGYYHMVMKRLDQL
;
A
#
# COMPACT_ATOMS: atom_id res chain seq x y z
N MET A 1 -2.94 18.60 -18.80
CA MET A 1 -2.44 17.39 -18.12
C MET A 1 -3.27 16.21 -18.58
N ASN A 2 -2.68 15.04 -18.82
CA ASN A 2 -3.39 13.85 -19.33
C ASN A 2 -3.79 12.92 -18.17
N THR A 3 -5.02 13.04 -17.68
CA THR A 3 -5.55 12.22 -16.57
C THR A 3 -5.86 10.77 -16.95
N THR A 4 -5.95 10.48 -18.25
CA THR A 4 -6.33 9.17 -18.79
C THR A 4 -5.40 8.06 -18.29
N ILE A 5 -4.13 8.38 -18.05
CA ILE A 5 -3.13 7.41 -17.56
C ILE A 5 -3.45 7.00 -16.12
N CYS A 6 -3.65 7.96 -15.20
CA CYS A 6 -3.98 7.63 -13.81
C CYS A 6 -5.31 6.84 -13.71
N LEU A 7 -6.34 7.23 -14.47
CA LEU A 7 -7.63 6.51 -14.47
C LEU A 7 -7.50 5.06 -14.93
N LYS A 8 -6.67 4.80 -15.96
CA LYS A 8 -6.41 3.43 -16.44
C LYS A 8 -5.66 2.61 -15.38
N ILE A 9 -4.62 3.19 -14.78
CA ILE A 9 -3.83 2.51 -13.75
C ILE A 9 -4.68 2.23 -12.51
N GLU A 10 -5.53 3.17 -12.10
CA GLU A 10 -6.48 2.99 -10.99
C GLU A 10 -7.47 1.85 -11.29
N ALA A 11 -8.07 1.82 -12.48
CA ALA A 11 -9.00 0.76 -12.86
C ALA A 11 -8.33 -0.63 -12.84
N GLU A 12 -7.09 -0.73 -13.32
CA GLU A 12 -6.30 -1.96 -13.23
C GLU A 12 -6.01 -2.36 -11.79
N TRP A 13 -5.66 -1.38 -10.93
CA TRP A 13 -5.47 -1.60 -9.50
C TRP A 13 -6.74 -2.12 -8.82
N GLN A 14 -7.90 -1.54 -9.10
CA GLN A 14 -9.20 -1.97 -8.57
C GLN A 14 -9.53 -3.41 -8.99
N HIS A 15 -9.28 -3.75 -10.26
CA HIS A 15 -9.49 -5.12 -10.75
C HIS A 15 -8.58 -6.14 -10.04
N LEU A 16 -7.28 -5.84 -9.94
CA LEU A 16 -6.30 -6.71 -9.28
C LEU A 16 -6.61 -6.91 -7.80
N THR A 17 -6.95 -5.84 -7.08
CA THR A 17 -7.32 -5.90 -5.66
C THR A 17 -8.64 -6.64 -5.45
N GLY A 18 -9.65 -6.44 -6.29
CA GLY A 18 -10.91 -7.20 -6.20
C GLY A 18 -10.70 -8.71 -6.35
N TYR A 19 -9.88 -9.13 -7.32
CA TYR A 19 -9.51 -10.52 -7.49
C TYR A 19 -8.67 -11.06 -6.32
N ALA A 20 -7.70 -10.28 -5.84
CA ALA A 20 -6.88 -10.65 -4.70
C ALA A 20 -7.71 -10.81 -3.40
N ASN A 21 -8.65 -9.89 -3.14
CA ASN A 21 -9.55 -9.93 -2.00
C ASN A 21 -10.38 -11.23 -2.00
N THR A 22 -10.87 -11.64 -3.17
CA THR A 22 -11.64 -12.90 -3.31
C THR A 22 -10.79 -14.11 -2.94
N ASN A 23 -9.54 -14.17 -3.41
CA ASN A 23 -8.60 -15.24 -3.04
C ASN A 23 -8.19 -15.19 -1.57
N PHE A 24 -8.00 -14.00 -1.02
CA PHE A 24 -7.65 -13.83 0.38
C PHE A 24 -8.78 -14.35 1.29
N GLN A 25 -10.03 -13.98 0.99
CA GLN A 25 -11.20 -14.42 1.73
C GLN A 25 -11.44 -15.93 1.65
N SER A 26 -11.01 -16.59 0.57
CA SER A 26 -11.09 -18.05 0.44
C SER A 26 -9.90 -18.80 1.06
N GLY A 27 -8.94 -18.09 1.67
CA GLY A 27 -7.72 -18.67 2.24
C GLY A 27 -6.64 -19.02 1.20
N ALA A 28 -6.86 -18.67 -0.08
CA ALA A 28 -5.88 -18.83 -1.16
C ALA A 28 -4.82 -17.71 -1.09
N PHE A 29 -4.06 -17.67 0.01
CA PHE A 29 -3.15 -16.57 0.33
C PHE A 29 -2.00 -16.42 -0.67
N LYS A 30 -1.50 -17.51 -1.27
CA LYS A 30 -0.42 -17.44 -2.27
C LYS A 30 -0.91 -16.83 -3.58
N GLU A 31 -2.15 -17.11 -3.97
CA GLU A 31 -2.81 -16.55 -5.12
C GLU A 31 -3.13 -15.07 -4.89
N ALA A 32 -3.68 -14.73 -3.71
CA ALA A 32 -3.92 -13.36 -3.28
C ALA A 32 -2.62 -12.54 -3.29
N LEU A 33 -1.52 -13.11 -2.77
CA LEU A 33 -0.22 -12.47 -2.71
C LEU A 33 0.26 -12.01 -4.09
N ARG A 34 0.19 -12.88 -5.10
CA ARG A 34 0.61 -12.55 -6.47
C ARG A 34 -0.17 -11.36 -7.02
N SER A 35 -1.49 -11.35 -6.81
CA SER A 35 -2.34 -10.27 -7.31
C SER A 35 -2.14 -8.96 -6.54
N TYR A 36 -1.93 -9.01 -5.22
CA TYR A 36 -1.59 -7.82 -4.44
C TYR A 36 -0.20 -7.26 -4.80
N GLN A 37 0.78 -8.08 -5.17
CA GLN A 37 2.08 -7.60 -5.65
C GLN A 37 1.91 -6.80 -6.95
N LEU A 38 1.14 -7.31 -7.90
CA LEU A 38 0.81 -6.58 -9.13
C LEU A 38 0.02 -5.30 -8.84
N ALA A 39 -0.90 -5.33 -7.87
CA ALA A 39 -1.62 -4.13 -7.44
C ALA A 39 -0.66 -3.07 -6.85
N LEU A 40 0.31 -3.48 -6.03
CA LEU A 40 1.33 -2.57 -5.53
C LEU A 40 2.14 -1.92 -6.68
N ASP A 41 2.48 -2.67 -7.72
CA ASP A 41 3.18 -2.11 -8.89
C ASP A 41 2.37 -1.00 -9.58
N LYS A 42 1.04 -1.13 -9.63
CA LYS A 42 0.13 -0.08 -10.13
C LYS A 42 0.07 1.10 -9.18
N ALA A 43 -0.01 0.85 -7.88
CA ALA A 43 -0.01 1.92 -6.89
C ALA A 43 1.29 2.75 -6.93
N VAL A 44 2.45 2.11 -7.10
CA VAL A 44 3.73 2.80 -7.29
C VAL A 44 3.72 3.65 -8.57
N GLN A 45 3.14 3.17 -9.66
CA GLN A 45 3.00 3.98 -10.88
C GLN A 45 2.17 5.24 -10.64
N LEU A 46 1.07 5.15 -9.88
CA LEU A 46 0.28 6.33 -9.51
C LEU A 46 1.10 7.34 -8.69
N THR A 47 1.97 6.88 -7.79
CA THR A 47 2.84 7.80 -7.00
C THR A 47 3.84 8.57 -7.86
N ASN A 48 4.21 8.04 -9.03
CA ASN A 48 5.08 8.74 -10.00
C ASN A 48 4.31 9.75 -10.87
N GLU A 49 2.98 9.71 -10.85
CA GLU A 49 2.09 10.55 -11.65
C GLU A 49 1.31 11.56 -10.77
N GLU A 50 1.89 11.94 -9.61
CA GLU A 50 1.25 12.77 -8.57
C GLU A 50 0.42 13.94 -9.12
N LYS A 51 0.97 14.77 -10.02
CA LYS A 51 0.24 15.93 -10.57
C LYS A 51 -0.98 15.52 -11.39
N SER A 52 -0.83 14.51 -12.23
CA SER A 52 -1.91 13.98 -13.07
C SER A 52 -3.00 13.34 -12.22
N CYS A 53 -2.60 12.61 -11.17
CA CYS A 53 -3.52 11.90 -10.29
C CYS A 53 -4.25 12.87 -9.35
N SER A 54 -3.57 13.91 -8.83
CA SER A 54 -4.19 14.98 -8.07
C SER A 54 -5.23 15.76 -8.90
N PHE A 55 -4.92 16.06 -10.17
CA PHE A 55 -5.89 16.71 -11.07
C PHE A 55 -7.08 15.79 -11.42
N ALA A 56 -6.86 14.48 -11.43
CA ALA A 56 -7.92 13.48 -11.62
C ALA A 56 -8.68 13.11 -10.33
N GLU A 57 -8.36 13.75 -9.20
CA GLU A 57 -8.88 13.43 -7.87
C GLU A 57 -8.67 11.97 -7.42
N ILE A 58 -7.62 11.32 -7.94
CA ILE A 58 -7.27 9.94 -7.58
C ILE A 58 -6.44 9.95 -6.29
N PRO A 59 -6.86 9.23 -5.24
CA PRO A 59 -6.18 9.21 -3.94
C PRO A 59 -4.97 8.27 -3.95
N TYR A 60 -3.95 8.60 -4.75
CA TYR A 60 -2.80 7.74 -5.04
C TYR A 60 -1.99 7.33 -3.79
N ILE A 61 -1.96 8.19 -2.76
CA ILE A 61 -1.30 7.90 -1.48
C ILE A 61 -2.04 6.81 -0.72
N GLN A 62 -3.37 6.93 -0.61
CA GLN A 62 -4.21 5.93 0.04
C GLN A 62 -4.14 4.60 -0.74
N ILE A 63 -4.18 4.65 -2.07
CA ILE A 63 -4.04 3.46 -2.92
C ILE A 63 -2.71 2.74 -2.64
N TYR A 64 -1.61 3.48 -2.51
CA TYR A 64 -0.31 2.93 -2.14
C TYR A 64 -0.34 2.26 -0.75
N ILE A 65 -0.90 2.93 0.24
CA ILE A 65 -0.95 2.44 1.62
C ILE A 65 -1.84 1.20 1.74
N ILE A 66 -3.01 1.19 1.09
CA ILE A 66 -3.91 0.04 1.03
C ILE A 66 -3.19 -1.16 0.40
N SER A 67 -2.46 -0.94 -0.70
CA SER A 67 -1.71 -2.01 -1.38
C SER A 67 -0.66 -2.64 -0.48
N ILE A 68 0.06 -1.82 0.29
CA ILE A 68 1.03 -2.32 1.25
C ILE A 68 0.33 -3.08 2.39
N ASN A 69 -0.74 -2.54 2.97
CA ASN A 69 -1.46 -3.20 4.05
C ASN A 69 -1.99 -4.57 3.63
N ASN A 70 -2.53 -4.69 2.41
CA ASN A 70 -2.98 -5.96 1.86
C ASN A 70 -1.84 -6.99 1.79
N LEU A 71 -0.65 -6.57 1.35
CA LEU A 71 0.52 -7.44 1.33
C LEU A 71 0.99 -7.80 2.74
N VAL A 72 1.01 -6.85 3.67
CA VAL A 72 1.40 -7.10 5.07
C VAL A 72 0.46 -8.13 5.69
N HIS A 73 -0.86 -7.96 5.57
CA HIS A 73 -1.82 -8.93 6.06
C HIS A 73 -1.64 -10.31 5.40
N THR A 74 -1.38 -10.35 4.09
CA THR A 74 -1.14 -11.62 3.38
C THR A 74 0.15 -12.30 3.84
N TYR A 75 1.21 -11.54 4.09
CA TYR A 75 2.44 -12.10 4.64
C TYR A 75 2.28 -12.56 6.09
N GLU A 76 1.45 -11.91 6.91
CA GLU A 76 1.13 -12.39 8.26
C GLU A 76 0.41 -13.74 8.22
N GLU A 77 -0.60 -13.91 7.36
CA GLU A 77 -1.29 -15.20 7.18
C GLU A 77 -0.35 -16.31 6.69
N LEU A 78 0.72 -15.95 5.98
CA LEU A 78 1.77 -16.87 5.54
C LEU A 78 2.91 -17.06 6.57
N GLY A 79 2.86 -16.36 7.71
CA GLY A 79 3.90 -16.39 8.74
C GLY A 79 5.21 -15.67 8.36
N GLU A 80 5.22 -14.87 7.30
CA GLU A 80 6.40 -14.22 6.73
C GLU A 80 6.66 -12.82 7.35
N TYR A 81 6.77 -12.76 8.68
CA TYR A 81 6.87 -11.49 9.43
C TYR A 81 8.04 -10.58 9.06
N LEU A 82 9.16 -11.15 8.56
CA LEU A 82 10.29 -10.33 8.06
C LEU A 82 9.87 -9.45 6.87
N LYS A 83 9.05 -9.99 5.96
CA LYS A 83 8.54 -9.21 4.82
C LYS A 83 7.52 -8.16 5.26
N CYS A 84 6.71 -8.47 6.28
CA CYS A 84 5.83 -7.47 6.90
C CYS A 84 6.62 -6.27 7.40
N LYS A 85 7.72 -6.51 8.14
CA LYS A 85 8.61 -5.46 8.66
C LYS A 85 9.21 -4.61 7.53
N GLU A 86 9.73 -5.24 6.48
CA GLU A 86 10.32 -4.54 5.34
C GLU A 86 9.31 -3.62 4.64
N LEU A 87 8.09 -4.11 4.39
CA LEU A 87 7.04 -3.32 3.76
C LEU A 87 6.57 -2.16 4.64
N LEU A 88 6.35 -2.40 5.94
CA LEU A 88 5.92 -1.36 6.87
C LEU A 88 6.99 -0.27 7.00
N LYS A 89 8.27 -0.64 7.01
CA LYS A 89 9.38 0.33 6.96
C LYS A 89 9.29 1.23 5.73
N ARG A 90 9.07 0.65 4.53
CA ARG A 90 8.94 1.42 3.29
C ARG A 90 7.79 2.42 3.35
N VAL A 91 6.64 2.05 3.93
CA VAL A 91 5.50 2.96 4.11
C VAL A 91 5.82 4.08 5.08
N VAL A 92 6.49 3.78 6.20
CA VAL A 92 6.92 4.79 7.16
C VAL A 92 7.87 5.80 6.50
N ASP A 93 8.87 5.31 5.76
CA ASP A 93 9.84 6.16 5.06
C ASP A 93 9.15 7.05 3.99
N TYR A 94 8.22 6.48 3.22
CA TYR A 94 7.45 7.22 2.22
C TYR A 94 6.56 8.32 2.84
N LEU A 95 5.87 8.00 3.94
CA LEU A 95 5.00 8.96 4.63
C LEU A 95 5.81 10.08 5.31
N LEU A 96 7.00 9.78 5.82
CA LEU A 96 7.92 10.80 6.32
C LEU A 96 8.40 11.73 5.19
N TYR A 97 8.74 11.17 4.03
CA TYR A 97 9.10 11.95 2.85
C TYR A 97 7.97 12.88 2.40
N ILE A 98 6.74 12.36 2.27
CA ILE A 98 5.57 13.17 1.91
C ILE A 98 5.38 14.33 2.90
N ARG A 99 5.46 14.07 4.20
CA ARG A 99 5.24 15.10 5.22
C ARG A 99 6.26 16.24 5.18
N GLN A 100 7.45 15.99 4.67
CA GLN A 100 8.46 17.04 4.50
C GLN A 100 8.20 17.91 3.25
N ASN A 101 7.33 17.47 2.33
CA ASN A 101 6.96 18.20 1.13
C ASN A 101 5.59 18.90 1.33
N GLU A 102 5.53 20.22 1.08
CA GLU A 102 4.36 21.06 1.35
C GLU A 102 3.15 20.80 0.43
N THR A 103 3.32 19.98 -0.61
CA THR A 103 2.35 19.78 -1.70
C THR A 103 1.25 18.77 -1.42
N THR A 104 1.27 18.12 -0.26
CA THR A 104 0.45 16.93 0.01
C THR A 104 -0.38 17.07 1.29
N ASP A 105 -1.52 16.37 1.37
CA ASP A 105 -2.40 16.35 2.54
C ASP A 105 -1.68 15.83 3.79
N GLN A 106 -1.09 16.78 4.53
CA GLN A 106 -0.30 16.55 5.74
C GLN A 106 -1.09 15.84 6.84
N LEU A 107 -2.42 16.02 6.87
CA LEU A 107 -3.30 15.38 7.84
C LEU A 107 -3.41 13.88 7.55
N VAL A 108 -3.69 13.52 6.29
CA VAL A 108 -3.73 12.12 5.84
C VAL A 108 -2.39 11.45 6.10
N ALA A 109 -1.29 12.07 5.66
CA ALA A 109 0.04 11.49 5.81
C ALA A 109 0.39 11.27 7.29
N GLY A 110 0.01 12.20 8.17
CA GLY A 110 0.20 12.07 9.62
C GLY A 110 -0.62 10.95 10.26
N LEU A 111 -1.88 10.76 9.84
CA LEU A 111 -2.73 9.68 10.34
C LEU A 111 -2.19 8.31 9.92
N GLU A 112 -1.86 8.16 8.64
CA GLU A 112 -1.36 6.90 8.11
C GLU A 112 0.03 6.55 8.67
N LEU A 113 0.86 7.56 8.95
CA LEU A 113 2.17 7.32 9.57
C LEU A 113 2.01 6.71 10.97
N ARG A 114 1.08 7.24 11.77
CA ARG A 114 0.80 6.68 13.10
C ARG A 114 0.32 5.24 13.02
N ARG A 115 -0.55 4.91 12.05
CA ARG A 115 -1.02 3.54 11.82
C ARG A 115 0.12 2.61 11.43
N ALA A 116 0.93 3.00 10.44
CA ALA A 116 2.07 2.23 9.97
C ALA A 116 3.10 1.98 11.07
N GLN A 117 3.41 2.99 11.89
CA GLN A 117 4.31 2.85 13.04
C GLN A 117 3.77 1.90 14.11
N GLY A 118 2.47 1.98 14.42
CA GLY A 118 1.82 1.06 15.36
C GLY A 118 1.87 -0.39 14.88
N TYR A 119 1.61 -0.61 13.59
CA TYR A 119 1.70 -1.94 12.99
C TYR A 119 3.15 -2.44 12.97
N TYR A 120 4.11 -1.60 12.60
CA TYR A 120 5.53 -1.95 12.60
C TYR A 120 5.99 -2.44 13.98
N HIS A 121 5.59 -1.73 15.04
CA HIS A 121 5.89 -2.13 16.42
C HIS A 121 5.26 -3.48 16.79
N MET A 122 4.04 -3.76 16.34
CA MET A 122 3.38 -5.05 16.57
C MET A 122 4.14 -6.19 15.88
N VAL A 123 4.53 -6.02 14.62
CA VAL A 123 5.30 -7.02 13.86
C VAL A 123 6.67 -7.27 14.49
N MET A 124 7.35 -6.22 14.95
CA MET A 124 8.63 -6.35 15.65
C MET A 124 8.51 -7.21 16.91
N LYS A 125 7.47 -6.99 17.73
CA LYS A 125 7.22 -7.83 18.91
C LYS A 125 6.97 -9.30 18.57
N ARG A 126 6.32 -9.57 17.44
CA ARG A 126 6.11 -10.95 16.95
C ARG A 126 7.42 -11.59 16.53
N LEU A 127 8.29 -10.85 15.84
CA LEU A 127 9.61 -11.32 15.44
C LEU A 127 10.51 -11.64 16.64
N ASP A 128 10.44 -10.85 17.72
CA ASP A 128 11.21 -11.10 18.95
C ASP A 128 10.77 -12.38 19.71
N GLN A 129 9.65 -12.99 19.32
CA GLN A 129 9.09 -14.20 19.93
C GLN A 129 9.34 -15.49 19.12
N LEU A 130 9.98 -15.37 17.94
CA LEU A 130 10.32 -16.48 17.03
C LEU A 130 11.77 -16.93 17.22
#